data_AF-A0A534Q0K8-F1
#
_entry.id   AF-A0A534Q0K8-F1
#
_cell.length_a   1.000
_cell.length_b   1.000
_cell.length_c   1.000
_cell.angle_alpha   90.00
_cell.angle_beta   90.00
_cell.angle_gamma   90.00
#
_symmetry.space_group_name_H-M   'P 1'
#
loop_
_entity.id
_entity.type
_entity.pdbx_description
1 polymer ?
#
loop_
_entity_poly.entity_id
_entity_poly.type
_entity_poly.pdbx_seq_one_letter_code
_entity_poly.pdbx_strand_id
1 'polypeptide(L)'
;MGFRIGIDVGGTFTDFILALPDGGIELFKVPTTLDDQSRGVMNGIELLASRHGLDTRALLARTDLIVHGTTTADNTMIEMNGAKTGLLTTQGHRDEIDIRRGFKEDIWDPAFPPPTPIARRRHRFGIPERLDFRGAVVRPLDEDAVREAVRRLRRQGIESIAVCFLFSFLNPAHEKRVREIIAEEYPEARISLSHEVMPTAPEFERTSTTLVDAYVGPKLSRYLDRLERSLRDGGYRRDLLIMQSNGGIMTAEQLAKRAVAALGSGPTGGVIGACAVAARSGVSDFVAIDMGGTSYEACLVRGGQPEIRSFWNWQHRYLVGLPMIEMHSIGAGGGSIPARSVMAAAGLVPPSPTRTSCSATSTPRRCAAASSS
;
A
#
# COMPACT_ATOMS: atom_id res chain seq x y z
N MET A 1 -28.98 12.34 -9.93
CA MET A 1 -27.66 11.85 -9.50
C MET A 1 -26.61 12.66 -10.22
N GLY A 2 -25.54 13.05 -9.54
CA GLY A 2 -24.34 13.60 -10.16
C GLY A 2 -23.46 12.51 -10.78
N PHE A 3 -22.30 12.93 -11.27
CA PHE A 3 -21.26 12.01 -11.76
C PHE A 3 -20.63 11.24 -10.59
N ARG A 4 -20.13 10.04 -10.86
CA ARG A 4 -19.29 9.28 -9.91
C ARG A 4 -18.05 8.78 -10.64
N ILE A 5 -16.89 8.94 -10.03
CA ILE A 5 -15.60 8.66 -10.67
C ILE A 5 -14.87 7.58 -9.86
N GLY A 6 -14.62 6.44 -10.48
CA GLY A 6 -13.63 5.46 -10.03
C GLY A 6 -12.31 5.75 -10.71
N ILE A 7 -11.21 5.70 -9.96
CA ILE A 7 -9.85 5.99 -10.45
C ILE A 7 -8.94 4.87 -9.96
N ASP A 8 -8.17 4.25 -10.84
CA ASP A 8 -7.10 3.34 -10.46
C ASP A 8 -5.78 3.79 -11.07
N VAL A 9 -4.81 4.10 -10.21
CA VAL A 9 -3.47 4.52 -10.64
C VAL A 9 -2.53 3.32 -10.64
N GLY A 10 -2.32 2.78 -11.83
CA GLY A 10 -1.31 1.76 -12.11
C GLY A 10 0.05 2.35 -12.49
N GLY A 11 1.03 1.46 -12.68
CA GLY A 11 2.40 1.86 -13.07
C GLY A 11 2.53 2.41 -14.49
N THR A 12 1.69 1.96 -15.43
CA THR A 12 1.76 2.38 -16.84
C THR A 12 0.68 3.40 -17.19
N PHE A 13 -0.54 3.15 -16.72
CA PHE A 13 -1.70 3.97 -17.02
C PHE A 13 -2.53 4.23 -15.77
N THR A 14 -3.25 5.34 -15.80
CA THR A 14 -4.32 5.67 -14.87
C THR A 14 -5.65 5.42 -15.54
N ASP A 15 -6.43 4.52 -14.96
CA ASP A 15 -7.72 4.08 -15.45
C ASP A 15 -8.84 4.83 -14.72
N PHE A 16 -9.87 5.21 -15.47
CA PHE A 16 -11.03 5.95 -14.99
C PHE A 16 -12.31 5.22 -15.38
N ILE A 17 -13.24 5.18 -14.43
CA ILE A 17 -14.62 4.76 -14.65
C ILE A 17 -15.51 5.95 -14.29
N LEU A 18 -16.23 6.48 -15.27
CA LEU A 18 -17.20 7.56 -15.08
C LEU A 18 -18.61 6.98 -15.14
N ALA A 19 -19.31 6.99 -14.01
CA ALA A 19 -20.74 6.72 -13.98
C ALA A 19 -21.50 8.04 -14.17
N LEU A 20 -22.29 8.09 -15.23
CA LEU A 20 -23.07 9.25 -15.65
C LEU A 20 -24.37 9.39 -14.82
N PRO A 21 -24.97 10.59 -14.77
CA PRO A 21 -26.26 10.85 -14.12
C PRO A 21 -27.41 9.96 -14.56
N ASP A 22 -27.39 9.50 -15.82
CA ASP A 22 -28.41 8.64 -16.44
C ASP A 22 -28.17 7.14 -16.22
N GLY A 23 -27.08 6.78 -15.52
CA GLY A 23 -26.68 5.40 -15.26
C GLY A 23 -25.72 4.81 -16.29
N GLY A 24 -25.35 5.56 -17.34
CA GLY A 24 -24.30 5.16 -18.28
C GLY A 24 -22.93 5.02 -17.59
N ILE A 25 -22.07 4.18 -18.17
CA ILE A 25 -20.70 3.97 -17.69
C ILE A 25 -19.75 4.21 -18.85
N GLU A 26 -18.76 5.07 -18.65
CA GLU A 26 -17.68 5.31 -19.58
C GLU A 26 -16.34 4.88 -18.97
N LEU A 27 -15.51 4.23 -19.78
CA LEU A 27 -14.15 3.86 -19.43
C LEU A 27 -13.18 4.81 -20.12
N PHE A 28 -12.19 5.29 -19.40
CA PHE A 28 -11.18 6.19 -19.92
C PHE A 28 -9.81 5.89 -19.33
N LYS A 29 -8.76 6.08 -20.13
CA LYS A 29 -7.40 5.69 -19.78
C LYS A 29 -6.42 6.74 -20.23
N VAL A 30 -5.50 7.12 -19.36
CA VAL A 30 -4.43 8.08 -19.65
C VAL A 30 -3.08 7.51 -19.18
N PRO A 31 -1.96 7.90 -19.81
CA PRO A 31 -0.63 7.51 -19.30
C PRO A 31 -0.40 7.98 -17.86
N THR A 32 0.18 7.13 -17.01
CA THR A 32 0.51 7.52 -15.63
C THR A 32 1.64 8.55 -15.62
N THR A 33 1.47 9.60 -14.83
CA THR A 33 2.53 10.59 -14.56
C THR A 33 3.38 10.10 -13.38
N LEU A 34 4.52 9.46 -13.67
CA LEU A 34 5.32 8.75 -12.66
C LEU A 34 5.98 9.66 -11.61
N ASP A 35 6.39 10.87 -12.01
CA ASP A 35 7.00 11.85 -11.11
C ASP A 35 5.98 12.45 -10.13
N ASP A 36 4.72 12.51 -10.54
CA ASP A 36 3.61 12.93 -9.70
C ASP A 36 2.27 12.41 -10.23
N GLN A 37 1.79 11.34 -9.60
CA GLN A 37 0.55 10.68 -9.97
C GLN A 37 -0.67 11.60 -9.81
N SER A 38 -0.63 12.59 -8.92
CA SER A 38 -1.77 13.49 -8.70
C SER A 38 -2.05 14.38 -9.92
N ARG A 39 -1.00 14.80 -10.63
CA ARG A 39 -1.11 15.49 -11.93
C ARG A 39 -1.73 14.58 -12.98
N GLY A 40 -1.31 13.32 -13.05
CA GLY A 40 -1.89 12.34 -13.96
C GLY A 40 -3.39 12.19 -13.76
N VAL A 41 -3.83 12.14 -12.50
CA VAL A 41 -5.25 12.10 -12.14
C VAL A 41 -5.99 13.35 -12.59
N MET A 42 -5.48 14.54 -12.28
CA MET A 42 -6.14 15.81 -12.66
C MET A 42 -6.21 16.00 -14.18
N ASN A 43 -5.16 15.64 -14.91
CA ASN A 43 -5.16 15.66 -16.38
C ASN A 43 -6.24 14.73 -16.95
N GLY A 44 -6.42 13.54 -16.35
CA GLY A 44 -7.48 12.62 -16.74
C GLY A 44 -8.88 13.20 -16.50
N ILE A 45 -9.09 13.87 -15.37
CA ILE A 45 -10.36 14.55 -15.04
C ILE A 45 -10.63 15.71 -16.01
N GLU A 46 -9.61 16.49 -16.38
CA GLU A 46 -9.74 17.59 -17.35
C GLU A 46 -10.14 17.08 -18.75
N LEU A 47 -9.54 15.98 -19.20
CA LEU A 47 -9.90 15.34 -20.46
C LEU A 47 -11.32 14.76 -20.42
N LEU A 48 -11.72 14.15 -19.30
CA LEU A 48 -13.09 13.70 -19.08
C LEU A 48 -14.08 14.86 -19.13
N ALA A 49 -13.79 15.97 -18.45
CA ALA A 49 -14.65 17.16 -18.47
C ALA A 49 -14.83 17.68 -19.91
N SER A 50 -13.72 17.80 -20.65
CA SER A 50 -13.72 18.27 -22.04
C SER A 50 -14.58 17.39 -22.96
N ARG A 51 -14.57 16.06 -22.77
CA ARG A 51 -15.42 15.12 -23.53
C ARG A 51 -16.92 15.34 -23.31
N HIS A 52 -17.28 15.86 -22.14
CA HIS A 52 -18.67 16.17 -21.77
C HIS A 52 -19.03 17.64 -22.00
N GLY A 53 -18.17 18.40 -22.69
CA GLY A 53 -18.38 19.83 -22.93
C GLY A 53 -18.39 20.68 -21.66
N LEU A 54 -17.74 20.18 -20.60
CA LEU A 54 -17.62 20.85 -19.30
C LEU A 54 -16.18 21.30 -19.09
N ASP A 55 -15.99 22.33 -18.29
CA ASP A 55 -14.68 22.56 -17.67
C ASP A 55 -14.51 21.64 -16.43
N THR A 56 -13.27 21.48 -15.98
CA THR A 56 -12.92 20.64 -14.82
C THR A 56 -13.73 20.99 -13.58
N ARG A 57 -14.00 22.28 -13.36
CA ARG A 57 -14.72 22.76 -12.18
C ARG A 57 -16.19 22.41 -12.22
N ALA A 58 -16.82 22.53 -13.38
CA ALA A 58 -18.21 22.16 -13.60
C ALA A 58 -18.40 20.65 -13.46
N LEU A 59 -17.48 19.82 -13.95
CA LEU A 59 -17.53 18.37 -13.76
C LEU A 59 -17.41 18.00 -12.27
N LEU A 60 -16.38 18.52 -11.59
CA LEU A 60 -16.11 18.22 -10.19
C LEU A 60 -17.21 18.73 -9.25
N ALA A 61 -17.79 19.90 -9.51
CA ALA A 61 -18.92 20.42 -8.74
C ALA A 61 -20.18 19.53 -8.86
N ARG A 62 -20.31 18.78 -9.97
CA ARG A 62 -21.38 17.83 -10.24
C ARG A 62 -21.00 16.38 -9.91
N THR A 63 -19.82 16.14 -9.34
CA THR A 63 -19.38 14.81 -8.94
C THR A 63 -19.78 14.53 -7.50
N ASP A 64 -20.58 13.49 -7.30
CA ASP A 64 -21.07 13.08 -5.99
C ASP A 64 -20.04 12.22 -5.24
N LEU A 65 -19.21 11.48 -5.96
CA LEU A 65 -18.32 10.46 -5.40
C LEU A 65 -17.04 10.31 -6.23
N ILE A 66 -15.90 10.30 -5.55
CA ILE A 66 -14.63 9.87 -6.13
C ILE A 66 -14.07 8.74 -5.26
N VAL A 67 -13.84 7.57 -5.87
CA VAL A 67 -13.15 6.43 -5.26
C VAL A 67 -11.84 6.20 -5.98
N HIS A 68 -10.76 6.18 -5.22
CA HIS A 68 -9.40 6.16 -5.73
C HIS A 68 -8.63 4.92 -5.25
N GLY A 69 -8.22 4.06 -6.17
CA GLY A 69 -7.23 3.01 -5.98
C GLY A 69 -5.84 3.52 -6.36
N THR A 70 -4.82 3.11 -5.60
CA THR A 70 -3.44 3.49 -5.89
C THR A 70 -2.47 2.34 -5.61
N THR A 71 -1.52 2.19 -6.52
CA THR A 71 -0.38 1.28 -6.35
C THR A 71 0.80 1.92 -5.59
N THR A 72 0.64 3.13 -5.03
CA THR A 72 1.75 3.84 -4.36
C THR A 72 2.35 3.03 -3.21
N ALA A 73 1.51 2.42 -2.36
CA ALA A 73 1.99 1.62 -1.24
C ALA A 73 2.74 0.36 -1.71
N ASP A 74 2.18 -0.36 -2.69
CA ASP A 74 2.81 -1.54 -3.30
C ASP A 74 4.13 -1.22 -3.97
N ASN A 75 4.18 -0.20 -4.83
CA ASN A 75 5.40 0.24 -5.49
C ASN A 75 6.47 0.65 -4.48
N THR A 76 6.07 1.26 -3.36
CA THR A 76 7.01 1.63 -2.29
C THR A 76 7.68 0.41 -1.67
N MET A 77 6.93 -0.67 -1.48
CA MET A 77 7.44 -1.94 -0.95
C MET A 77 8.23 -2.74 -1.98
N ILE A 78 7.78 -2.80 -3.24
CA ILE A 78 8.47 -3.51 -4.33
C ILE A 78 9.85 -2.87 -4.59
N GLU A 79 9.90 -1.55 -4.67
CA GLU A 79 11.12 -0.80 -5.01
C GLU A 79 11.99 -0.51 -3.80
N MET A 80 11.51 -0.83 -2.59
CA MET A 80 12.16 -0.51 -1.32
C MET A 80 12.60 0.98 -1.25
N ASN A 81 11.72 1.89 -1.70
CA ASN A 81 11.95 3.34 -1.74
C ASN A 81 11.04 4.14 -0.79
N GLY A 82 10.59 3.50 0.29
CA GLY A 82 9.83 4.13 1.37
C GLY A 82 10.69 4.95 2.32
N ALA A 83 10.05 5.44 3.38
CA ALA A 83 10.67 6.33 4.35
C ALA A 83 11.79 5.65 5.13
N LYS A 84 12.84 6.40 5.47
CA LYS A 84 13.88 5.87 6.36
C LYS A 84 13.27 5.64 7.75
N THR A 85 13.08 4.38 8.12
CA THR A 85 12.23 4.01 9.25
C THR A 85 13.03 3.55 10.47
N GLY A 86 12.62 4.01 11.66
CA GLY A 86 13.08 3.56 12.96
C GLY A 86 12.01 2.74 13.69
N LEU A 87 12.43 1.97 14.70
CA LEU A 87 11.55 1.16 15.52
C LEU A 87 11.85 1.35 17.01
N LEU A 88 10.83 1.64 17.81
CA LEU A 88 10.88 1.57 19.26
C LEU A 88 10.06 0.36 19.71
N THR A 89 10.69 -0.54 20.47
CA THR A 89 10.02 -1.73 21.04
C THR A 89 10.21 -1.79 22.53
N THR A 90 9.48 -2.69 23.20
CA THR A 90 9.81 -3.09 24.57
C THR A 90 11.27 -3.58 24.64
N GLN A 91 11.98 -3.27 25.73
CA GLN A 91 13.36 -3.71 25.94
C GLN A 91 13.45 -5.24 25.77
N GLY A 92 14.44 -5.70 25.00
CA GLY A 92 14.63 -7.11 24.65
C GLY A 92 13.87 -7.60 23.42
N HIS A 93 12.99 -6.80 22.81
CA HIS A 93 12.11 -7.25 21.71
C HIS A 93 12.43 -6.63 20.34
N ARG A 94 13.51 -5.84 20.23
CA ARG A 94 13.87 -5.11 19.00
C ARG A 94 14.21 -6.01 17.80
N ASP A 95 14.47 -7.29 18.06
CA ASP A 95 14.92 -8.28 17.08
C ASP A 95 13.76 -9.17 16.58
N GLU A 96 12.52 -8.98 17.07
CA GLU A 96 11.36 -9.82 16.66
C GLU A 96 11.18 -9.86 15.15
N ILE A 97 11.27 -8.71 14.47
CA ILE A 97 11.06 -8.60 13.02
C ILE A 97 12.08 -9.43 12.20
N ASP A 98 13.24 -9.73 12.79
CA ASP A 98 14.24 -10.60 12.17
C ASP A 98 14.02 -12.08 12.57
N ILE A 99 13.51 -12.34 13.78
CA ILE A 99 13.20 -13.70 14.29
C ILE A 99 11.97 -14.31 13.58
N ARG A 100 10.93 -13.51 13.34
CA ARG A 100 9.71 -13.88 12.57
C ARG A 100 9.00 -15.12 13.05
N ARG A 101 9.04 -15.41 14.35
CA ARG A 101 8.52 -16.65 14.92
C ARG A 101 9.09 -17.91 14.21
N GLY A 102 10.31 -17.83 13.68
CA GLY A 102 10.96 -18.91 12.92
C GLY A 102 10.49 -19.06 11.48
N PHE A 103 9.64 -18.18 10.96
CA PHE A 103 9.19 -18.25 9.57
C PHE A 103 10.34 -18.01 8.59
N LYS A 104 10.42 -18.86 7.58
CA LYS A 104 11.32 -18.75 6.45
C LYS A 104 10.54 -18.98 5.16
N GLU A 105 10.69 -18.09 4.18
CA GLU A 105 9.94 -18.17 2.92
C GLU A 105 10.21 -19.50 2.18
N ASP A 106 11.47 -19.92 2.16
CA ASP A 106 11.88 -21.21 1.63
C ASP A 106 12.63 -22.01 2.71
N ILE A 107 11.94 -23.00 3.28
CA ILE A 107 12.50 -23.88 4.32
C ILE A 107 13.55 -24.86 3.76
N TRP A 108 13.57 -25.08 2.44
CA TRP A 108 14.44 -26.05 1.78
C TRP A 108 15.74 -25.45 1.27
N ASP A 109 15.82 -24.12 1.16
CA ASP A 109 17.04 -23.39 0.84
C ASP A 109 17.62 -22.70 2.09
N PRO A 110 18.60 -23.32 2.80
CA PRO A 110 19.31 -22.71 3.92
C PRO A 110 19.91 -21.34 3.60
N ALA A 111 20.33 -21.10 2.35
CA ALA A 111 20.98 -19.87 1.90
C ALA A 111 20.00 -18.78 1.47
N PHE A 112 18.69 -19.05 1.47
CA PHE A 112 17.68 -18.06 1.09
C PHE A 112 17.80 -16.81 1.97
N PRO A 113 18.10 -15.63 1.39
CA PRO A 113 18.43 -14.44 2.16
C PRO A 113 17.18 -13.85 2.81
N PRO A 114 17.27 -13.21 3.99
CA PRO A 114 16.15 -12.45 4.54
C PRO A 114 15.81 -11.26 3.62
N PRO A 115 14.56 -10.74 3.66
CA PRO A 115 14.17 -9.56 2.91
C PRO A 115 14.93 -8.33 3.40
N THR A 116 15.03 -7.36 2.50
CA THR A 116 15.66 -6.08 2.78
C THR A 116 15.00 -5.40 3.98
N PRO A 117 15.75 -5.04 5.04
CA PRO A 117 15.16 -4.52 6.28
C PRO A 117 14.61 -3.10 6.09
N ILE A 118 13.30 -2.93 6.33
CA ILE A 118 12.60 -1.63 6.41
C ILE A 118 13.26 -0.73 7.46
N ALA A 119 13.38 -1.25 8.69
CA ALA A 119 14.16 -0.65 9.75
C ALA A 119 15.42 -1.49 9.92
N ARG A 120 16.60 -0.93 9.64
CA ARG A 120 17.87 -1.62 9.92
C ARG A 120 18.05 -1.76 11.42
N ARG A 121 18.66 -2.86 11.89
CA ARG A 121 18.81 -3.15 13.32
C ARG A 121 19.39 -2.00 14.16
N ARG A 122 20.34 -1.24 13.62
CA ARG A 122 20.94 -0.04 14.28
C ARG A 122 19.98 1.14 14.49
N HIS A 123 18.80 1.13 13.85
CA HIS A 123 17.73 2.10 14.00
C HIS A 123 16.56 1.53 14.84
N ARG A 124 16.77 0.40 15.53
CA ARG A 124 15.79 -0.24 16.40
C ARG A 124 16.26 -0.14 17.84
N PHE A 125 15.43 0.44 18.71
CA PHE A 125 15.75 0.68 20.10
C PHE A 125 14.74 -0.02 21.00
N GLY A 126 15.25 -0.75 21.99
CA GLY A 126 14.43 -1.31 23.06
C GLY A 126 14.30 -0.27 24.16
N ILE A 127 13.09 0.15 24.46
CA ILE A 127 12.76 1.10 25.52
C ILE A 127 12.53 0.32 26.82
N PRO A 128 13.12 0.74 27.95
CA PRO A 128 12.83 0.14 29.23
C PRO A 128 11.41 0.46 29.71
N GLU A 129 10.43 -0.35 29.29
CA GLU A 129 9.07 -0.38 29.83
C GLU A 129 8.56 -1.83 29.87
N ARG A 130 7.48 -2.11 30.62
CA ARG A 130 6.82 -3.43 30.54
C ARG A 130 5.38 -3.40 31.02
N LEU A 131 4.51 -4.05 30.26
CA LEU A 131 3.16 -4.43 30.66
C LEU A 131 3.07 -5.95 30.85
N ASP A 132 2.16 -6.41 31.72
CA ASP A 132 1.78 -7.82 31.81
C ASP A 132 0.66 -8.17 30.80
N PHE A 133 0.27 -9.45 30.78
CA PHE A 133 -0.78 -9.97 29.90
C PHE A 133 -2.19 -9.44 30.22
N ARG A 134 -2.38 -8.75 31.35
CA ARG A 134 -3.62 -8.06 31.74
C ARG A 134 -3.56 -6.55 31.44
N GLY A 135 -2.45 -6.06 30.90
CA GLY A 135 -2.22 -4.64 30.62
C GLY A 135 -1.79 -3.82 31.84
N ALA A 136 -1.47 -4.47 32.98
CA ALA A 136 -0.96 -3.79 34.15
C ALA A 136 0.52 -3.42 33.97
N VAL A 137 0.91 -2.25 34.50
CA VAL A 137 2.29 -1.77 34.42
C VAL A 137 3.17 -2.60 35.35
N VAL A 138 4.10 -3.36 34.76
CA VAL A 138 5.15 -4.11 35.47
C VAL A 138 6.38 -3.26 35.64
N ARG A 139 6.72 -2.47 34.61
CA ARG A 139 7.80 -1.48 34.64
C ARG A 139 7.29 -0.21 33.97
N PRO A 140 7.36 0.96 34.65
CA PRO A 140 6.94 2.22 34.06
C PRO A 140 7.81 2.57 32.84
N LEU A 141 7.27 3.39 31.94
CA LEU A 141 8.00 3.92 30.80
C LEU A 141 9.19 4.76 31.26
N ASP A 142 10.39 4.38 30.83
CA ASP A 142 11.59 5.20 30.97
C ASP A 142 11.60 6.30 29.89
N GLU A 143 11.11 7.49 30.24
CA GLU A 143 10.98 8.61 29.31
C GLU A 143 12.33 9.14 28.82
N ASP A 144 13.37 9.11 29.66
CA ASP A 144 14.71 9.57 29.28
C ASP A 144 15.32 8.67 28.22
N ALA A 145 15.13 7.34 28.34
CA ALA A 145 15.53 6.39 27.31
C ALA A 145 14.79 6.61 25.98
N VAL A 146 13.50 7.00 26.03
CA VAL A 146 12.74 7.40 24.82
C VAL A 146 13.37 8.63 24.19
N ARG A 147 13.62 9.70 24.97
CA ARG A 147 14.25 10.94 24.47
C ARG A 147 15.61 10.67 23.84
N GLU A 148 16.45 9.85 24.47
CA GLU A 148 17.75 9.48 23.90
C GLU A 148 17.59 8.75 22.56
N ALA A 149 16.71 7.74 22.50
CA ALA A 149 16.45 6.99 21.28
C ALA A 149 15.95 7.90 20.14
N VAL A 150 15.00 8.78 20.42
CA VAL A 150 14.44 9.74 19.45
C VAL A 150 15.51 10.71 18.94
N ARG A 151 16.33 11.29 19.82
CA ARG A 151 17.46 12.16 19.43
C ARG A 151 18.47 11.42 18.55
N ARG A 152 18.71 10.14 18.80
CA ARG A 152 19.58 9.30 17.96
C ARG A 152 18.98 9.02 16.60
N LEU A 153 17.68 8.67 16.54
CA LEU A 153 16.95 8.49 15.28
C LEU A 153 16.97 9.78 14.43
N ARG A 154 16.75 10.94 15.07
CA ARG A 154 16.83 12.25 14.43
C ARG A 154 18.21 12.53 13.82
N ARG A 155 19.29 12.32 14.60
CA ARG A 155 20.68 12.45 14.09
C ARG A 155 20.99 11.49 12.94
N GLN A 156 20.32 10.35 12.89
CA GLN A 156 20.45 9.38 11.81
C GLN A 156 19.56 9.71 10.59
N GLY A 157 18.79 10.80 10.61
CA GLY A 157 17.91 11.22 9.53
C GLY A 157 16.73 10.28 9.30
N ILE A 158 16.21 9.66 10.36
CA ILE A 158 15.02 8.81 10.32
C ILE A 158 13.79 9.67 10.10
N GLU A 159 13.00 9.38 9.08
CA GLU A 159 11.83 10.17 8.68
C GLU A 159 10.55 9.71 9.39
N SER A 160 10.50 8.42 9.76
CA SER A 160 9.30 7.78 10.30
C SER A 160 9.66 6.78 11.40
N ILE A 161 8.87 6.74 12.47
CA ILE A 161 9.11 5.94 13.66
C ILE A 161 7.90 5.06 13.94
N ALA A 162 8.11 3.74 13.89
CA ALA A 162 7.16 2.77 14.41
C ALA A 162 7.38 2.57 15.92
N VAL A 163 6.30 2.50 16.69
CA VAL A 163 6.33 2.18 18.13
C VAL A 163 5.48 0.94 18.35
N CYS A 164 6.09 -0.13 18.86
CA CYS A 164 5.42 -1.38 19.15
C CYS A 164 5.83 -1.91 20.52
N PHE A 165 5.02 -1.62 21.53
CA PHE A 165 5.20 -2.17 22.87
C PHE A 165 4.36 -3.44 23.06
N LEU A 166 4.84 -4.34 23.91
CA LEU A 166 4.11 -5.53 24.28
C LEU A 166 2.83 -5.15 25.03
N PHE A 167 1.72 -5.80 24.66
CA PHE A 167 0.40 -5.57 25.25
C PHE A 167 -0.12 -4.12 25.13
N SER A 168 0.45 -3.30 24.25
CA SER A 168 -0.05 -1.93 23.99
C SER A 168 -1.48 -1.89 23.47
N PHE A 169 -1.94 -2.97 22.84
CA PHE A 169 -3.34 -3.14 22.43
C PHE A 169 -4.31 -3.33 23.61
N LEU A 170 -3.83 -3.75 24.78
CA LEU A 170 -4.64 -3.79 26.02
C LEU A 170 -4.55 -2.47 26.78
N ASN A 171 -3.34 -1.92 26.88
CA ASN A 171 -3.10 -0.64 27.55
C ASN A 171 -2.15 0.24 26.71
N PRO A 172 -2.67 1.23 25.97
CA PRO A 172 -1.88 2.04 25.06
C PRO A 172 -1.12 3.19 25.75
N ALA A 173 -1.18 3.31 27.08
CA ALA A 173 -0.67 4.48 27.80
C ALA A 173 0.81 4.79 27.49
N HIS A 174 1.67 3.78 27.46
CA HIS A 174 3.09 3.98 27.14
C HIS A 174 3.31 4.42 25.69
N GLU A 175 2.61 3.83 24.71
CA GLU A 175 2.73 4.25 23.30
C GLU A 175 2.23 5.68 23.08
N LYS A 176 1.12 6.05 23.74
CA LYS A 176 0.59 7.43 23.71
C LYS A 176 1.59 8.42 24.31
N ARG A 177 2.21 8.07 25.44
CA ARG A 177 3.23 8.91 26.07
C ARG A 177 4.48 9.06 25.19
N VAL A 178 4.90 7.99 24.50
CA VAL A 178 5.99 8.07 23.52
C VAL A 178 5.67 9.03 22.38
N ARG A 179 4.43 9.07 21.88
CA ARG A 179 4.03 10.07 20.86
C ARG A 179 4.22 11.49 21.37
N GLU A 180 3.81 11.79 22.59
CA GLU A 180 3.97 13.12 23.19
C GLU A 180 5.46 13.50 23.24
N ILE A 181 6.32 12.58 23.70
CA ILE A 181 7.77 12.79 23.75
C ILE A 181 8.36 13.00 22.35
N ILE A 182 7.94 12.24 21.34
CA ILE A 182 8.40 12.42 19.95
C ILE A 182 7.95 13.80 19.43
N ALA A 183 6.72 14.23 19.71
CA ALA A 183 6.24 15.54 19.30
C ALA A 183 7.04 16.70 19.92
N GLU A 184 7.58 16.53 21.13
CA GLU A 184 8.48 17.48 21.77
C GLU A 184 9.90 17.47 21.17
N GLU A 185 10.48 16.29 20.96
CA GLU A 185 11.90 16.13 20.60
C GLU A 185 12.17 16.15 19.08
N TYR A 186 11.21 15.66 18.30
CA TYR A 186 11.30 15.47 16.86
C TYR A 186 9.93 15.61 16.16
N PRO A 187 9.33 16.83 16.17
CA PRO A 187 7.98 17.07 15.64
C PRO A 187 7.82 16.78 14.14
N GLU A 188 8.91 16.78 13.38
CA GLU A 188 8.88 16.50 11.94
C GLU A 188 8.79 14.99 11.61
N ALA A 189 9.01 14.10 12.59
CA ALA A 189 8.93 12.67 12.37
C ALA A 189 7.48 12.20 12.26
N ARG A 190 7.20 11.32 11.28
CA ARG A 190 5.94 10.57 11.28
C ARG A 190 5.98 9.48 12.36
N ILE A 191 4.83 9.24 12.99
CA ILE A 191 4.70 8.23 14.06
C ILE A 191 3.60 7.24 13.69
N SER A 192 3.92 5.95 13.75
CA SER A 192 2.93 4.86 13.67
C SER A 192 2.91 4.11 15.01
N LEU A 193 1.80 4.20 15.74
CA LEU A 193 1.62 3.49 17.01
C LEU A 193 0.92 2.16 16.76
N SER A 194 1.48 1.08 17.28
CA SER A 194 0.98 -0.26 16.98
C SER A 194 -0.45 -0.50 17.47
N HIS A 195 -0.85 0.12 18.59
CA HIS A 195 -2.23 0.04 19.08
C HIS A 195 -3.25 0.79 18.20
N GLU A 196 -2.79 1.68 17.32
CA GLU A 196 -3.68 2.35 16.37
C GLU A 196 -3.71 1.62 15.04
N VAL A 197 -2.55 1.10 14.59
CA VAL A 197 -2.42 0.39 13.32
C VAL A 197 -3.06 -0.99 13.38
N MET A 198 -2.66 -1.82 14.36
CA MET A 198 -3.14 -3.19 14.53
C MET A 198 -3.25 -3.53 16.03
N PRO A 199 -4.37 -3.19 16.69
CA PRO A 199 -4.59 -3.39 18.13
C PRO A 199 -4.88 -4.85 18.50
N THR A 200 -4.06 -5.79 18.04
CA THR A 200 -4.24 -7.22 18.29
C THR A 200 -2.89 -7.93 18.52
N ALA A 201 -2.97 -9.10 19.14
CA ALA A 201 -1.89 -10.09 19.15
C ALA A 201 -1.93 -10.92 17.83
N PRO A 202 -0.83 -11.56 17.42
CA PRO A 202 0.49 -11.69 18.08
C PRO A 202 1.45 -10.54 17.75
N GLU A 203 2.61 -10.52 18.42
CA GLU A 203 3.54 -9.38 18.36
C GLU A 203 4.33 -9.29 17.06
N PHE A 204 4.76 -10.40 16.45
CA PHE A 204 5.42 -10.36 15.14
C PHE A 204 4.56 -9.69 14.06
N GLU A 205 3.30 -10.12 13.93
CA GLU A 205 2.31 -9.60 12.99
C GLU A 205 2.11 -8.10 13.22
N ARG A 206 1.94 -7.69 14.48
CA ARG A 206 1.74 -6.30 14.87
C ARG A 206 2.98 -5.45 14.60
N THR A 207 4.18 -5.93 14.95
CA THR A 207 5.46 -5.26 14.70
C THR A 207 5.71 -5.10 13.20
N SER A 208 5.53 -6.17 12.41
CA SER A 208 5.69 -6.14 10.95
C SER A 208 4.70 -5.18 10.29
N THR A 209 3.42 -5.25 10.66
CA THR A 209 2.37 -4.36 10.12
C THR A 209 2.63 -2.90 10.44
N THR A 210 3.02 -2.58 11.69
CA THR A 210 3.32 -1.22 12.12
C THR A 210 4.58 -0.67 11.45
N LEU A 211 5.56 -1.52 11.17
CA LEU A 211 6.74 -1.15 10.39
C LEU A 211 6.41 -0.84 8.93
N VAL A 212 5.60 -1.68 8.29
CA VAL A 212 5.14 -1.43 6.90
C VAL A 212 4.36 -0.12 6.85
N ASP A 213 3.47 0.12 7.81
CA ASP A 213 2.71 1.38 7.92
C ASP A 213 3.64 2.61 8.03
N ALA A 214 4.61 2.57 8.95
CA ALA A 214 5.59 3.64 9.13
C ALA A 214 6.42 3.87 7.86
N TYR A 215 6.72 2.80 7.12
CA TYR A 215 7.55 2.84 5.92
C TYR A 215 6.84 3.47 4.72
N VAL A 216 5.59 3.08 4.46
CA VAL A 216 4.82 3.56 3.30
C VAL A 216 4.10 4.89 3.57
N GLY A 217 3.76 5.15 4.84
CA GLY A 217 2.94 6.27 5.27
C GLY A 217 3.37 7.64 4.75
N PRO A 218 4.64 8.07 4.89
CA PRO A 218 5.06 9.39 4.45
C PRO A 218 4.86 9.64 2.95
N LYS A 219 5.19 8.64 2.11
CA LYS A 219 5.05 8.76 0.65
C LYS A 219 3.58 8.76 0.23
N LEU A 220 2.78 7.89 0.82
CA LEU A 220 1.34 7.82 0.56
C LEU A 220 0.62 9.11 1.00
N SER A 221 0.88 9.62 2.20
CA SER A 221 0.26 10.86 2.68
C SER A 221 0.60 12.05 1.78
N ARG A 222 1.87 12.25 1.41
CA ARG A 222 2.25 13.35 0.50
C ARG A 222 1.50 13.29 -0.82
N TYR A 223 1.32 12.09 -1.36
CA TYR A 223 0.55 11.87 -2.58
C TYR A 223 -0.92 12.24 -2.40
N LEU A 224 -1.57 11.70 -1.37
CA LEU A 224 -2.98 11.93 -1.10
C LEU A 224 -3.27 13.40 -0.76
N ASP A 225 -2.43 14.05 0.03
CA ASP A 225 -2.56 15.47 0.39
C ASP A 225 -2.45 16.37 -0.84
N ARG A 226 -1.62 15.99 -1.83
CA ARG A 226 -1.47 16.73 -3.08
C ARG A 226 -2.68 16.53 -3.98
N LEU A 227 -3.17 15.30 -4.09
CA LEU A 227 -4.36 14.98 -4.88
C LEU A 227 -5.60 15.66 -4.30
N GLU A 228 -5.80 15.59 -2.98
CA GLU A 228 -6.94 16.20 -2.31
C GLU A 228 -6.96 17.72 -2.50
N ARG A 229 -5.81 18.39 -2.33
CA ARG A 229 -5.69 19.83 -2.63
C ARG A 229 -6.02 20.14 -4.08
N SER A 230 -5.47 19.39 -5.02
CA SER A 230 -5.72 19.61 -6.45
C SER A 230 -7.20 19.43 -6.82
N LEU A 231 -7.88 18.44 -6.22
CA LEU A 231 -9.32 18.24 -6.39
C LEU A 231 -10.12 19.40 -5.78
N ARG A 232 -9.77 19.87 -4.58
CA ARG A 232 -10.42 21.01 -3.91
C ARG A 232 -10.26 22.30 -4.72
N ASP A 233 -9.05 22.59 -5.20
CA ASP A 233 -8.76 23.74 -6.06
C ASP A 233 -9.52 23.64 -7.40
N GLY A 234 -9.63 22.42 -7.92
CA GLY A 234 -10.42 22.08 -9.10
C GLY A 234 -11.93 22.28 -8.92
N GLY A 235 -12.45 22.32 -7.70
CA GLY A 235 -13.87 22.56 -7.43
C GLY A 235 -14.61 21.41 -6.74
N TYR A 236 -13.92 20.32 -6.43
CA TYR A 236 -14.49 19.22 -5.64
C TYR A 236 -14.70 19.68 -4.19
N ARG A 237 -15.86 19.34 -3.60
CA ARG A 237 -16.26 19.80 -2.25
C ARG A 237 -16.60 18.64 -1.31
N ARG A 238 -16.43 17.40 -1.76
CA ARG A 238 -16.68 16.19 -0.97
C ARG A 238 -15.35 15.55 -0.60
N ASP A 239 -15.42 14.48 0.20
CA ASP A 239 -14.23 13.72 0.60
C ASP A 239 -13.75 12.82 -0.53
N LEU A 240 -12.43 12.81 -0.73
CA LEU A 240 -11.76 11.80 -1.55
C LEU A 240 -11.75 10.47 -0.78
N LEU A 241 -12.38 9.44 -1.36
CA LEU A 241 -12.39 8.10 -0.79
C LEU A 241 -11.33 7.23 -1.46
N ILE A 242 -10.62 6.44 -0.66
CA ILE A 242 -9.53 5.57 -1.07
C ILE A 242 -9.95 4.12 -0.88
N MET A 243 -9.70 3.30 -1.90
CA MET A 243 -9.91 1.85 -1.82
C MET A 243 -8.97 1.22 -0.79
N GLN A 244 -9.50 0.30 0.00
CA GLN A 244 -8.73 -0.46 1.00
C GLN A 244 -8.49 -1.89 0.51
N SER A 245 -7.47 -2.54 1.07
CA SER A 245 -7.12 -3.94 0.82
C SER A 245 -8.23 -4.97 1.13
N ASN A 246 -9.25 -4.59 1.91
CA ASN A 246 -10.35 -5.46 2.34
C ASN A 246 -11.63 -5.29 1.50
N GLY A 247 -11.60 -4.46 0.44
CA GLY A 247 -12.77 -4.16 -0.39
C GLY A 247 -13.62 -2.98 0.11
N GLY A 248 -13.27 -2.42 1.27
CA GLY A 248 -13.86 -1.19 1.80
C GLY A 248 -13.27 0.07 1.19
N ILE A 249 -13.84 1.21 1.56
CA ILE A 249 -13.35 2.54 1.20
C ILE A 249 -13.21 3.42 2.45
N MET A 250 -12.23 4.31 2.46
CA MET A 250 -11.98 5.22 3.58
C MET A 250 -11.52 6.60 3.12
N THR A 251 -11.68 7.64 3.94
CA THR A 251 -11.17 8.97 3.59
C THR A 251 -9.64 9.00 3.59
N ALA A 252 -9.05 9.89 2.80
CA ALA A 252 -7.60 10.12 2.78
C ALA A 252 -7.04 10.43 4.18
N GLU A 253 -7.77 11.21 4.99
CA GLU A 253 -7.40 11.55 6.37
C GLU A 253 -7.30 10.30 7.26
N GLN A 254 -8.28 9.39 7.18
CA GLN A 254 -8.25 8.16 7.96
C GLN A 254 -7.18 7.20 7.46
N LEU A 255 -6.96 7.14 6.15
CA LEU A 255 -5.91 6.30 5.57
C LEU A 255 -4.52 6.77 5.97
N ALA A 256 -4.30 8.07 6.16
CA ALA A 256 -3.04 8.57 6.69
C ALA A 256 -2.72 8.01 8.10
N LYS A 257 -3.72 7.61 8.89
CA LYS A 257 -3.52 6.98 10.21
C LYS A 257 -3.21 5.47 10.11
N ARG A 258 -3.52 4.84 8.97
CA ARG A 258 -3.33 3.40 8.69
C ARG A 258 -2.96 3.19 7.22
N ALA A 259 -1.83 3.75 6.82
CA ALA A 259 -1.36 3.74 5.43
C ALA A 259 -1.16 2.33 4.87
N VAL A 260 -0.82 1.36 5.73
CA VAL A 260 -0.70 -0.06 5.33
C VAL A 260 -2.01 -0.63 4.75
N ALA A 261 -3.18 -0.06 5.07
CA ALA A 261 -4.46 -0.51 4.51
C ALA A 261 -4.66 -0.18 3.02
N ALA A 262 -3.81 0.67 2.44
CA ALA A 262 -3.80 0.96 0.99
C ALA A 262 -3.07 -0.10 0.17
N LEU A 263 -2.33 -1.00 0.83
CA LEU A 263 -1.50 -1.99 0.16
C LEU A 263 -2.39 -3.05 -0.49
N GLY A 264 -2.22 -3.27 -1.79
CA GLY A 264 -3.13 -4.11 -2.58
C GLY A 264 -4.48 -3.46 -2.91
N SER A 265 -4.64 -2.14 -2.75
CA SER A 265 -5.92 -1.45 -2.99
C SER A 265 -6.38 -1.48 -4.46
N GLY A 266 -5.47 -1.38 -5.43
CA GLY A 266 -5.81 -1.43 -6.86
C GLY A 266 -6.48 -2.75 -7.26
N PRO A 267 -5.79 -3.91 -7.11
CA PRO A 267 -6.35 -5.22 -7.41
C PRO A 267 -7.66 -5.51 -6.65
N THR A 268 -7.77 -5.00 -5.42
CA THR A 268 -9.00 -5.12 -4.62
C THR A 268 -10.20 -4.49 -5.32
N GLY A 269 -10.04 -3.31 -5.90
CA GLY A 269 -11.09 -2.66 -6.69
C GLY A 269 -11.52 -3.51 -7.89
N GLY A 270 -10.57 -4.17 -8.57
CA GLY A 270 -10.84 -5.10 -9.66
C GLY A 270 -11.68 -6.30 -9.23
N VAL A 271 -11.34 -6.94 -8.11
CA VAL A 271 -12.10 -8.08 -7.56
C VAL A 271 -13.51 -7.67 -7.15
N ILE A 272 -13.68 -6.54 -6.46
CA ILE A 272 -15.00 -6.03 -6.07
C ILE A 272 -15.85 -5.69 -7.29
N GLY A 273 -15.25 -5.07 -8.32
CA GLY A 273 -15.90 -4.82 -9.60
C GLY A 273 -16.34 -6.12 -10.29
N ALA A 274 -15.49 -7.14 -10.31
CA ALA A 274 -15.80 -8.45 -10.87
C ALA A 274 -16.98 -9.12 -10.13
N CYS A 275 -17.03 -9.02 -8.80
CA CYS A 275 -18.17 -9.51 -8.01
C CYS A 275 -19.48 -8.82 -8.41
N ALA A 276 -19.46 -7.49 -8.61
CA ALA A 276 -20.63 -6.73 -9.02
C ALA A 276 -21.12 -7.13 -10.43
N VAL A 277 -20.21 -7.40 -11.37
CA VAL A 277 -20.57 -7.88 -12.72
C VAL A 277 -21.09 -9.31 -12.68
N ALA A 278 -20.39 -10.21 -11.98
CA ALA A 278 -20.76 -11.62 -11.87
C ALA A 278 -22.16 -11.80 -11.26
N ALA A 279 -22.50 -11.03 -10.24
CA ALA A 279 -23.83 -11.03 -9.61
C ALA A 279 -24.95 -10.73 -10.61
N ARG A 280 -24.73 -9.81 -11.56
CA ARG A 280 -25.72 -9.47 -12.61
C ARG A 280 -25.85 -10.56 -13.68
N SER A 281 -24.83 -11.41 -13.81
CA SER A 281 -24.80 -12.57 -14.70
C SER A 281 -25.26 -13.86 -14.03
N GLY A 282 -25.66 -13.82 -12.75
CA GLY A 282 -26.04 -15.01 -11.98
C GLY A 282 -24.88 -15.96 -11.67
N VAL A 283 -23.63 -15.47 -11.75
CA VAL A 283 -22.43 -16.26 -11.45
C VAL A 283 -21.94 -15.93 -10.04
N SER A 284 -21.87 -16.94 -9.18
CA SER A 284 -21.41 -16.80 -7.79
C SER A 284 -19.98 -17.30 -7.56
N ASP A 285 -19.51 -18.27 -8.35
CA ASP A 285 -18.21 -18.90 -8.17
C ASP A 285 -17.35 -18.66 -9.41
N PHE A 286 -16.23 -17.97 -9.24
CA PHE A 286 -15.33 -17.62 -10.35
C PHE A 286 -13.93 -17.30 -9.84
N VAL A 287 -12.97 -17.26 -10.78
CA VAL A 287 -11.62 -16.76 -10.52
C VAL A 287 -11.51 -15.40 -11.19
N ALA A 288 -11.30 -14.35 -10.39
CA ALA A 288 -10.95 -13.03 -10.90
C ALA A 288 -9.45 -13.02 -11.24
N ILE A 289 -9.12 -12.61 -12.46
CA ILE A 289 -7.75 -12.52 -12.94
C ILE A 289 -7.54 -11.11 -13.46
N ASP A 290 -6.55 -10.41 -12.90
CA ASP A 290 -6.03 -9.16 -13.43
C ASP A 290 -4.59 -9.39 -13.92
N MET A 291 -4.31 -8.93 -15.13
CA MET A 291 -2.98 -9.01 -15.72
C MET A 291 -2.56 -7.63 -16.19
N GLY A 292 -1.68 -7.02 -15.41
CA GLY A 292 -1.05 -5.76 -15.74
C GLY A 292 0.19 -5.91 -16.64
N GLY A 293 0.87 -4.79 -16.85
CA GLY A 293 2.17 -4.77 -17.51
C GLY A 293 3.30 -5.38 -16.67
N THR A 294 3.12 -5.55 -15.36
CA THR A 294 4.20 -5.92 -14.41
C THR A 294 3.84 -7.14 -13.56
N SER A 295 2.56 -7.32 -13.28
CA SER A 295 2.06 -8.31 -12.34
C SER A 295 0.83 -9.02 -12.89
N TYR A 296 0.55 -10.16 -12.27
CA TYR A 296 -0.62 -10.97 -12.49
C TYR A 296 -1.23 -11.29 -11.14
N GLU A 297 -2.49 -10.95 -10.94
CA GLU A 297 -3.22 -11.13 -9.70
C GLU A 297 -4.39 -12.08 -9.93
N ALA A 298 -4.51 -13.10 -9.08
CA ALA A 298 -5.63 -14.04 -9.10
C ALA A 298 -6.33 -14.09 -7.74
N CYS A 299 -7.66 -14.06 -7.76
CA CYS A 299 -8.51 -14.17 -6.58
C CYS A 299 -9.63 -15.19 -6.83
N LEU A 300 -9.81 -16.13 -5.89
CA LEU A 300 -10.94 -17.05 -5.90
C LEU A 300 -12.14 -16.39 -5.21
N VAL A 301 -13.26 -16.28 -5.93
CA VAL A 301 -14.53 -15.79 -5.40
C VAL A 301 -15.49 -16.96 -5.27
N ARG A 302 -16.09 -17.11 -4.09
CA ARG A 302 -17.06 -18.17 -3.79
C ARG A 302 -18.35 -17.58 -3.22
N GLY A 303 -19.50 -18.03 -3.70
CA GLY A 303 -20.79 -17.50 -3.25
C GLY A 303 -20.97 -15.99 -3.49
N GLY A 304 -20.28 -15.44 -4.49
CA GLY A 304 -20.26 -14.01 -4.82
C GLY A 304 -19.43 -13.15 -3.87
N GLN A 305 -18.62 -13.77 -3.00
CA GLN A 305 -17.80 -13.08 -2.01
C GLN A 305 -16.33 -13.50 -2.13
N PRO A 306 -15.38 -12.55 -2.18
CA PRO A 306 -13.97 -12.86 -2.09
C PRO A 306 -13.59 -13.26 -0.67
N GLU A 307 -12.61 -14.15 -0.52
CA GLU A 307 -12.10 -14.54 0.79
C GLU A 307 -11.30 -13.39 1.42
N ILE A 308 -11.58 -13.04 2.67
CA ILE A 308 -10.82 -12.05 3.43
C ILE A 308 -9.99 -12.79 4.48
N ARG A 309 -8.67 -12.65 4.41
CA ARG A 309 -7.74 -13.20 5.40
C ARG A 309 -7.19 -12.12 6.31
N SER A 310 -7.00 -12.48 7.57
CA SER A 310 -6.35 -11.66 8.60
C SER A 310 -5.11 -12.37 9.12
N PHE A 311 -4.17 -11.63 9.73
CA PHE A 311 -2.95 -12.13 10.39
C PHE A 311 -1.89 -12.78 9.48
N TRP A 312 -2.26 -13.37 8.34
CA TRP A 312 -1.34 -14.13 7.51
C TRP A 312 -1.24 -13.65 6.05
N ASN A 313 -1.17 -12.32 5.85
CA ASN A 313 -1.04 -11.75 4.52
C ASN A 313 0.40 -11.33 4.24
N TRP A 314 1.15 -12.16 3.50
CA TRP A 314 2.52 -11.84 3.09
C TRP A 314 2.51 -10.91 1.89
N GLN A 315 3.02 -9.71 2.09
CA GLN A 315 3.05 -8.63 1.10
C GLN A 315 4.48 -8.16 0.92
N HIS A 316 5.03 -8.37 -0.28
CA HIS A 316 6.41 -8.00 -0.60
C HIS A 316 7.43 -8.50 0.45
N ARG A 317 7.23 -9.75 0.91
CA ARG A 317 8.03 -10.45 1.93
C ARG A 317 7.93 -9.92 3.38
N TYR A 318 6.98 -9.04 3.66
CA TYR A 318 6.60 -8.62 5.01
C TYR A 318 5.20 -9.13 5.36
N LEU A 319 5.00 -9.49 6.62
CA LEU A 319 3.69 -9.92 7.08
C LEU A 319 2.83 -8.69 7.40
N VAL A 320 1.63 -8.64 6.81
CA VAL A 320 0.60 -7.66 7.09
C VAL A 320 -0.56 -8.38 7.78
N GLY A 321 -0.86 -7.97 9.01
CA GLY A 321 -1.85 -8.64 9.85
C GLY A 321 -3.26 -8.09 9.71
N LEU A 322 -3.46 -7.01 8.95
CA LEU A 322 -4.78 -6.45 8.68
C LEU A 322 -5.63 -7.38 7.82
N PRO A 323 -6.98 -7.30 7.89
CA PRO A 323 -7.86 -7.96 6.94
C PRO A 323 -7.56 -7.51 5.50
N MET A 324 -7.34 -8.46 4.60
CA MET A 324 -7.09 -8.23 3.18
C MET A 324 -7.84 -9.28 2.36
N ILE A 325 -8.32 -8.90 1.19
CA ILE A 325 -8.80 -9.88 0.21
C ILE A 325 -7.62 -10.79 -0.17
N GLU A 326 -7.84 -12.09 -0.09
CA GLU A 326 -6.85 -13.08 -0.46
C GLU A 326 -6.64 -13.06 -1.98
N MET A 327 -5.44 -12.65 -2.38
CA MET A 327 -5.01 -12.64 -3.77
C MET A 327 -3.62 -13.22 -3.88
N HIS A 328 -3.41 -13.97 -4.95
CA HIS A 328 -2.09 -14.45 -5.34
C HIS A 328 -1.53 -13.52 -6.40
N SER A 329 -0.42 -12.86 -6.10
CA SER A 329 0.33 -12.07 -7.09
C SER A 329 1.53 -12.87 -7.61
N ILE A 330 1.69 -12.88 -8.92
CA ILE A 330 2.82 -13.45 -9.63
C ILE A 330 3.51 -12.29 -10.36
N GLY A 331 4.83 -12.17 -10.20
CA GLY A 331 5.65 -11.16 -10.87
C GLY A 331 5.86 -11.45 -12.36
N ALA A 332 4.79 -11.68 -13.11
CA ALA A 332 4.79 -11.93 -14.55
C ALA A 332 3.63 -11.15 -15.19
N GLY A 333 3.96 -10.10 -15.94
CA GLY A 333 2.99 -9.27 -16.64
C GLY A 333 3.34 -9.10 -18.13
N GLY A 334 2.57 -8.31 -18.85
CA GLY A 334 2.76 -8.11 -20.29
C GLY A 334 4.12 -7.49 -20.69
N GLY A 335 4.82 -6.85 -19.76
CA GLY A 335 6.14 -6.24 -19.95
C GLY A 335 7.32 -7.04 -19.40
N SER A 336 7.09 -8.28 -18.93
CA SER A 336 8.15 -9.16 -18.43
C SER A 336 9.09 -9.58 -19.56
N ILE A 337 10.40 -9.38 -19.39
CA ILE A 337 11.37 -9.74 -20.43
C ILE A 337 11.64 -11.25 -20.37
N PRO A 338 11.54 -12.00 -21.48
CA PRO A 338 12.02 -13.38 -21.52
C PRO A 338 13.55 -13.39 -21.36
N ALA A 339 14.06 -14.05 -20.31
CA ALA A 339 15.49 -14.24 -20.14
C ALA A 339 15.88 -15.65 -20.56
N ARG A 340 16.94 -15.77 -21.36
CA ARG A 340 17.58 -17.07 -21.60
C ARG A 340 18.35 -17.47 -20.34
N SER A 341 17.92 -18.57 -19.71
CA SER A 341 18.67 -19.24 -18.67
C SER A 341 19.94 -19.88 -19.27
N VAL A 342 21.11 -19.61 -18.69
CA VAL A 342 22.39 -20.24 -19.08
C VAL A 342 22.43 -21.74 -18.70
N MET A 343 21.46 -22.20 -17.90
CA MET A 343 21.27 -23.62 -17.53
C MET A 343 20.30 -24.39 -18.45
N ALA A 344 19.82 -23.79 -19.54
CA ALA A 344 18.85 -24.42 -20.43
C ALA A 344 19.53 -25.34 -21.46
N ALA A 345 20.01 -26.50 -21.02
CA ALA A 345 20.24 -27.64 -21.92
C ALA A 345 18.91 -28.21 -22.50
N ALA A 346 17.75 -27.69 -22.06
CA ALA A 346 16.43 -28.21 -22.41
C ALA A 346 15.47 -27.18 -23.07
N GLY A 347 15.97 -26.06 -23.60
CA GLY A 347 15.14 -25.13 -24.39
C GLY A 347 14.05 -24.36 -23.61
N LEU A 348 14.02 -24.44 -22.28
CA LEU A 348 13.10 -23.68 -21.43
C LEU A 348 13.59 -22.23 -21.27
N VAL A 349 12.73 -21.27 -21.65
CA VAL A 349 12.95 -19.82 -21.48
C VAL A 349 11.98 -19.32 -20.42
N PRO A 350 12.38 -19.26 -19.13
CA PRO A 350 11.51 -18.69 -18.11
C PRO A 350 11.42 -17.16 -18.27
N PRO A 351 10.24 -16.55 -18.01
CA PRO A 351 10.12 -15.10 -17.93
C PRO A 351 10.97 -14.59 -16.75
N SER A 352 11.66 -13.46 -16.94
CA SER A 352 12.44 -12.83 -15.88
C SER A 352 11.62 -11.76 -15.15
N PRO A 353 11.91 -11.48 -13.87
CA PRO A 353 11.33 -10.35 -13.13
C PRO A 353 11.88 -8.97 -13.60
N THR A 354 12.78 -8.94 -14.57
CA THR A 354 13.37 -7.72 -15.15
C THR A 354 12.45 -7.07 -16.20
N ARG A 355 12.37 -5.73 -16.19
CA ARG A 355 11.35 -4.89 -16.88
C ARG A 355 11.88 -4.24 -18.16
N THR A 356 11.01 -3.99 -19.15
CA THR A 356 11.14 -2.84 -20.06
C THR A 356 10.18 -1.73 -19.63
N SER A 357 10.66 -0.52 -19.34
CA SER A 357 9.78 0.65 -19.18
C SER A 357 9.36 1.15 -20.56
N CYS A 358 8.06 1.33 -20.79
CA CYS A 358 7.58 2.20 -21.87
C CYS A 358 7.65 3.64 -21.39
N SER A 359 8.84 4.25 -21.45
CA SER A 359 8.95 5.71 -21.38
C SER A 359 8.70 6.30 -22.77
N ALA A 360 8.07 7.47 -22.85
CA ALA A 360 7.89 8.22 -24.11
C ALA A 360 9.24 8.61 -24.79
N THR A 361 10.38 8.30 -24.15
CA THR A 361 11.74 8.49 -24.66
C THR A 361 12.50 7.18 -24.90
N SER A 362 11.91 6.02 -24.61
CA SER A 362 12.50 4.71 -24.91
C SER A 362 11.76 4.07 -26.07
N THR A 363 12.45 4.00 -27.21
CA THR A 363 12.00 3.27 -28.40
C THR A 363 11.48 1.89 -28.00
N PRO A 364 10.28 1.46 -28.45
CA PRO A 364 9.82 0.09 -28.26
C PRO A 364 10.82 -0.81 -28.98
N ARG A 365 11.74 -1.45 -28.23
CA ARG A 365 12.66 -2.42 -28.82
C ARG A 365 11.81 -3.62 -29.26
N ARG A 366 11.53 -3.64 -30.58
CA ARG A 366 11.07 -4.76 -31.42
C ARG A 366 9.56 -4.98 -31.67
N CYS A 367 8.62 -4.15 -31.19
CA CYS A 367 7.20 -4.32 -31.59
C CYS A 367 6.77 -3.51 -32.81
N ALA A 368 7.50 -2.46 -33.22
CA ALA A 368 7.07 -1.58 -34.32
C ALA A 368 7.46 -2.06 -35.74
N ALA A 369 8.04 -3.25 -35.90
CA ALA A 369 8.57 -3.73 -37.19
C ALA A 369 7.77 -4.90 -37.80
N ALA A 370 6.61 -5.26 -37.26
CA ALA A 370 5.83 -6.44 -37.71
C ALA A 370 4.43 -6.12 -38.23
N SER A 371 4.14 -4.86 -38.58
CA SER A 371 2.86 -4.44 -39.19
C SER A 371 3.02 -3.86 -40.60
N SER A 372 4.09 -4.21 -41.30
CA SER A 372 4.29 -3.91 -42.72
C SER A 372 4.93 -5.10 -43.43
N SER A 373 4.11 -6.13 -43.66
CA SER A 373 4.29 -7.15 -44.70
C SER A 373 2.97 -7.87 -44.91
#